data_AF-A0A922YNF6-F1
#
_entry.id   AF-A0A922YNF6-F1
#
_cell.length_a   1.000
_cell.length_b   1.000
_cell.length_c   1.000
_cell.angle_alpha   90.00
_cell.angle_beta   90.00
_cell.angle_gamma   90.00
#
_symmetry.space_group_name_H-M   'P 1'
#
loop_
_entity.id
_entity.type
_entity.pdbx_description
1 polymer ?
#
loop_
_entity_poly.entity_id
_entity_poly.type
_entity_poly.pdbx_seq_one_letter_code
_entity_poly.pdbx_strand_id
1 'polypeptide(L)'
;MGQKKAEDLEFDDSEISNIQKDTDVDYEASDKPSKNTSTRKSENSDDEAPIKKNIGKMPNDDLALSALKTADDHRNHRLHFTFEQSLNEAIRLYDLIVADHTVSSDLRGRAKINTAKIYVTLIKNNTNPEVISRSKNQVLTLVNEVLNDSVYSEDMKAWARRFQSKLYQKSFYDLPKEEALKKAKELLETNLKVKNLNSETVGRTKMQLAMGYLKGFFQATDKLPIKLAYNIYSDVAKDKNMPADLRAKAIMALFNYVQFYTNDNLSPKQIMERRFQIINSALSFENLSPLITAHIKWLIGTNYLMNAFDVRPSEAREKAKMLFNEATTQAQLTEKHRFAFKGNLVKLYLQNSFEKTPSESRSIALSIVDELLQDLNVPKDQVNDFKINIVEHFVNNDFKQTAKEAQKRAIEILESIINDDKQNPSFIAQARWILGRYYIQGLLKPTESSDNVLMTGVELFKKVLQDEKVSLEERNNYRLNLVNMLQNNIFGEEKTQSILNLMPEMKDQSQ
;
A
#
# COMPACT_ATOMS: atom_id res chain seq x y z
N MET A 1 11.76 21.81 -19.71
CA MET A 1 10.77 20.77 -20.04
C MET A 1 11.12 19.53 -19.23
N GLY A 2 10.51 19.37 -18.05
CA GLY A 2 10.75 18.22 -17.17
C GLY A 2 9.47 17.42 -17.04
N GLN A 3 9.43 16.21 -17.61
CA GLN A 3 8.39 15.23 -17.36
C GLN A 3 8.56 14.72 -15.92
N LYS A 4 7.72 15.18 -14.99
CA LYS A 4 7.57 14.51 -13.69
C LYS A 4 6.86 13.17 -13.94
N LYS A 5 7.53 12.09 -13.58
CA LYS A 5 7.00 10.72 -13.61
C LYS A 5 5.74 10.64 -12.75
N ALA A 6 4.62 10.31 -13.39
CA ALA A 6 3.40 9.86 -12.72
C ALA A 6 3.55 8.36 -12.42
N GLU A 7 4.33 8.03 -11.39
CA GLU A 7 4.39 6.69 -10.82
C GLU A 7 3.45 6.64 -9.58
N ASP A 8 2.70 5.55 -9.48
CA ASP A 8 1.87 5.11 -8.32
C ASP A 8 0.50 5.76 -8.05
N LEU A 9 -0.43 5.57 -8.99
CA LEU A 9 -1.88 5.54 -8.70
C LEU A 9 -2.50 4.27 -9.32
N GLU A 10 -2.20 3.09 -8.77
CA GLU A 10 -2.91 1.85 -9.10
C GLU A 10 -4.20 1.76 -8.26
N PHE A 11 -5.37 1.81 -8.92
CA PHE A 11 -6.62 1.41 -8.28
C PHE A 11 -6.74 -0.12 -8.40
N ASP A 12 -6.06 -0.81 -7.50
CA ASP A 12 -6.50 -2.11 -7.00
C ASP A 12 -7.23 -1.88 -5.68
N ASP A 13 -8.19 -2.73 -5.33
CA ASP A 13 -8.92 -2.60 -4.05
C ASP A 13 -7.96 -2.81 -2.82
N SER A 14 -6.67 -3.10 -3.06
CA SER A 14 -5.59 -3.21 -2.09
C SER A 14 -4.70 -1.96 -1.91
N GLU A 15 -4.85 -0.88 -2.68
CA GLU A 15 -3.85 0.21 -2.75
C GLU A 15 -4.41 1.63 -2.49
N ILE A 16 -5.24 1.80 -1.47
CA ILE A 16 -5.72 3.14 -1.07
C ILE A 16 -4.73 3.86 -0.11
N SER A 17 -3.55 3.28 0.19
CA SER A 17 -2.64 3.81 1.23
C SER A 17 -1.53 4.77 0.78
N ASN A 18 -1.30 5.01 -0.52
CA ASN A 18 -0.15 5.81 -0.98
C ASN A 18 -0.55 7.22 -1.44
N ILE A 19 -0.87 8.13 -0.50
CA ILE A 19 -1.04 9.56 -0.80
C ILE A 19 -0.46 10.41 0.35
N GLN A 20 0.72 11.00 0.12
CA GLN A 20 1.25 12.31 0.58
C GLN A 20 2.76 12.27 0.89
N LYS A 21 3.56 12.98 0.08
CA LYS A 21 4.90 13.45 0.42
C LYS A 21 4.90 14.98 0.45
N ASP A 22 5.49 15.50 1.52
CA ASP A 22 6.10 16.82 1.76
C ASP A 22 5.20 18.06 1.88
N THR A 23 5.09 18.57 3.12
CA THR A 23 5.01 19.99 3.49
C THR A 23 5.31 20.17 4.98
N ASP A 24 6.50 20.66 5.33
CA ASP A 24 6.91 21.11 6.68
C ASP A 24 7.02 22.65 6.71
N VAL A 25 6.38 23.33 7.67
CA VAL A 25 6.68 24.73 8.05
C VAL A 25 6.38 24.93 9.54
N ASP A 26 7.41 25.29 10.32
CA ASP A 26 7.40 25.51 11.78
C ASP A 26 6.83 26.87 12.21
N TYR A 27 6.12 26.94 13.35
CA TYR A 27 5.94 28.16 14.16
C TYR A 27 5.74 27.84 15.66
N GLU A 28 6.42 28.62 16.52
CA GLU A 28 6.61 28.44 17.98
C GLU A 28 5.51 29.06 18.88
N ALA A 29 5.30 28.39 20.04
CA ALA A 29 4.97 28.83 21.43
C ALA A 29 3.76 29.80 21.68
N SER A 30 3.01 29.80 22.80
CA SER A 30 3.26 29.38 24.19
C SER A 30 1.95 29.13 25.01
N ASP A 31 2.14 28.52 26.18
CA ASP A 31 1.40 28.61 27.46
C ASP A 31 0.19 27.71 27.83
N LYS A 32 0.28 27.26 29.09
CA LYS A 32 -0.34 26.14 29.83
C LYS A 32 -1.54 26.61 30.73
N PRO A 33 -2.03 25.83 31.72
CA PRO A 33 -2.83 24.60 31.64
C PRO A 33 -4.05 24.64 32.62
N SER A 34 -4.92 23.61 32.63
CA SER A 34 -5.61 23.07 33.84
C SER A 34 -6.64 22.00 33.43
N LYS A 35 -6.34 20.70 33.60
CA LYS A 35 -6.75 19.79 34.71
C LYS A 35 -8.26 19.51 34.84
N ASN A 36 -8.64 18.25 34.58
CA ASN A 36 -9.35 17.29 35.48
C ASN A 36 -10.05 16.21 34.63
N THR A 37 -9.55 14.96 34.58
CA THR A 37 -9.86 13.82 35.48
C THR A 37 -11.33 13.41 35.57
N SER A 38 -11.68 12.26 34.99
CA SER A 38 -12.40 11.14 35.64
C SER A 38 -12.68 10.05 34.60
N THR A 39 -11.95 8.94 34.55
CA THR A 39 -12.11 7.64 35.24
C THR A 39 -13.40 6.83 35.02
N ARG A 40 -13.16 5.56 34.61
CA ARG A 40 -13.93 4.29 34.79
C ARG A 40 -15.09 4.04 33.81
N LYS A 41 -15.36 2.82 33.30
CA LYS A 41 -14.95 1.41 33.55
C LYS A 41 -15.35 0.65 32.26
N SER A 42 -14.46 0.01 31.52
CA SER A 42 -14.13 -1.43 31.52
C SER A 42 -15.27 -2.38 31.98
N GLU A 43 -15.82 -3.13 31.03
CA GLU A 43 -16.34 -4.48 31.25
C GLU A 43 -15.99 -5.33 30.03
N ASN A 44 -15.18 -6.36 30.30
CA ASN A 44 -14.77 -7.42 29.40
C ASN A 44 -15.94 -8.38 29.16
N SER A 45 -15.95 -9.02 28.00
CA SER A 45 -16.14 -10.48 27.97
C SER A 45 -15.53 -11.04 26.69
N ASP A 46 -14.61 -11.96 26.94
CA ASP A 46 -13.95 -12.85 26.00
C ASP A 46 -14.95 -13.82 25.36
N ASP A 47 -14.66 -14.26 24.14
CA ASP A 47 -14.73 -15.68 23.79
C ASP A 47 -14.04 -15.92 22.44
N GLU A 48 -12.83 -16.47 22.51
CA GLU A 48 -12.12 -17.13 21.42
C GLU A 48 -12.65 -18.56 21.22
N ALA A 49 -12.71 -19.04 19.98
CA ALA A 49 -12.30 -20.41 19.62
C ALA A 49 -12.22 -20.63 18.10
N PRO A 50 -11.39 -21.59 17.61
CA PRO A 50 -10.70 -21.51 16.33
C PRO A 50 -11.26 -22.41 15.21
N ILE A 51 -11.00 -22.00 13.98
CA ILE A 51 -11.44 -22.65 12.72
C ILE A 51 -10.68 -23.98 12.50
N LYS A 52 -11.40 -25.11 12.52
CA LYS A 52 -10.88 -26.44 12.16
C LYS A 52 -10.98 -26.70 10.65
N LYS A 53 -9.88 -27.23 10.09
CA LYS A 53 -9.71 -27.77 8.73
C LYS A 53 -10.66 -28.94 8.41
N ASN A 54 -11.38 -28.84 7.29
CA ASN A 54 -11.69 -29.95 6.36
C ASN A 54 -12.44 -29.40 5.13
N ILE A 55 -11.73 -29.03 4.05
CA ILE A 55 -12.35 -28.66 2.77
C ILE A 55 -12.24 -29.86 1.83
N GLY A 56 -13.27 -30.71 1.87
CA GLY A 56 -13.49 -31.83 0.97
C GLY A 56 -14.99 -32.10 0.82
N LYS A 57 -15.48 -31.86 -0.41
CA LYS A 57 -16.87 -31.80 -0.93
C LYS A 57 -17.57 -30.44 -0.78
N MET A 58 -17.65 -29.69 -1.88
CA MET A 58 -18.41 -28.43 -1.98
C MET A 58 -19.75 -28.68 -2.69
N PRO A 59 -20.86 -28.20 -2.10
CA PRO A 59 -22.06 -27.83 -2.88
C PRO A 59 -22.59 -26.41 -2.54
N ASN A 60 -23.40 -25.81 -3.42
CA ASN A 60 -24.03 -24.47 -3.34
C ASN A 60 -23.06 -23.26 -3.51
N ASP A 61 -23.53 -22.22 -4.21
CA ASP A 61 -22.79 -20.97 -4.50
C ASP A 61 -22.34 -20.25 -3.22
N ASP A 62 -23.06 -20.39 -2.10
CA ASP A 62 -22.67 -19.83 -0.79
C ASP A 62 -21.37 -20.44 -0.25
N LEU A 63 -21.20 -21.76 -0.38
CA LEU A 63 -19.96 -22.44 0.02
C LEU A 63 -18.82 -22.13 -0.95
N ALA A 64 -19.12 -21.96 -2.25
CA ALA A 64 -18.16 -21.47 -3.23
C ALA A 64 -17.68 -20.04 -2.92
N LEU A 65 -18.58 -19.15 -2.53
CA LEU A 65 -18.24 -17.79 -2.08
C LEU A 65 -17.37 -17.80 -0.82
N SER A 66 -17.66 -18.67 0.13
CA SER A 66 -16.85 -18.84 1.33
C SER A 66 -15.43 -19.32 1.00
N ALA A 67 -15.29 -20.36 0.17
CA ALA A 67 -13.98 -20.85 -0.26
C ALA A 67 -13.23 -19.83 -1.11
N LEU A 68 -13.93 -19.06 -1.95
CA LEU A 68 -13.35 -17.97 -2.73
C LEU A 68 -12.78 -16.89 -1.81
N LYS A 69 -13.47 -16.55 -0.72
CA LYS A 69 -12.96 -15.65 0.32
C LYS A 69 -11.73 -16.23 1.02
N THR A 70 -11.75 -17.51 1.40
CA THR A 70 -10.57 -18.17 1.99
C THR A 70 -9.38 -18.19 1.03
N ALA A 71 -9.61 -18.45 -0.26
CA ALA A 71 -8.59 -18.41 -1.29
C ALA A 71 -8.04 -16.99 -1.49
N ASP A 72 -8.90 -15.97 -1.47
CA ASP A 72 -8.48 -14.56 -1.47
C ASP A 72 -7.66 -14.21 -0.23
N ASP A 73 -8.01 -14.73 0.95
CA ASP A 73 -7.25 -14.51 2.18
C ASP A 73 -5.87 -15.18 2.13
N HIS A 74 -5.76 -16.39 1.58
CA HIS A 74 -4.49 -17.03 1.27
C HIS A 74 -3.68 -16.22 0.25
N ARG A 75 -4.27 -15.83 -0.88
CA ARG A 75 -3.60 -15.00 -1.90
C ARG A 75 -3.05 -13.70 -1.33
N ASN A 76 -3.75 -13.11 -0.37
CA ASN A 76 -3.37 -11.84 0.26
C ASN A 76 -2.50 -12.03 1.53
N HIS A 77 -2.00 -13.24 1.81
CA HIS A 77 -1.19 -13.58 2.99
C HIS A 77 -1.82 -13.20 4.32
N ARG A 78 -3.14 -13.34 4.44
CA ARG A 78 -3.89 -13.06 5.67
C ARG A 78 -3.89 -14.23 6.65
N LEU A 79 -3.17 -15.31 6.34
CA LEU A 79 -3.09 -16.54 7.12
C LEU A 79 -1.61 -16.88 7.38
N HIS A 80 -1.32 -17.57 8.50
CA HIS A 80 0.03 -17.92 8.94
C HIS A 80 0.69 -19.03 8.07
N PHE A 81 0.94 -18.73 6.80
CA PHE A 81 1.64 -19.60 5.85
C PHE A 81 2.78 -18.84 5.18
N THR A 82 3.78 -19.56 4.68
CA THR A 82 4.80 -18.93 3.82
C THR A 82 4.16 -18.38 2.54
N PHE A 83 4.83 -17.44 1.88
CA PHE A 83 4.34 -16.83 0.64
C PHE A 83 3.96 -17.89 -0.42
N GLU A 84 4.85 -18.82 -0.69
CA GLU A 84 4.65 -19.87 -1.70
C GLU A 84 3.55 -20.87 -1.30
N GLN A 85 3.51 -21.30 -0.04
CA GLN A 85 2.44 -22.17 0.47
C GLN A 85 1.07 -21.48 0.39
N SER A 86 1.02 -20.18 0.67
CA SER A 86 -0.20 -19.38 0.59
C SER A 86 -0.72 -19.31 -0.85
N LEU A 87 0.16 -19.05 -1.83
CA LEU A 87 -0.24 -18.99 -3.23
C LEU A 87 -0.66 -20.36 -3.77
N ASN A 88 0.06 -21.42 -3.43
CA ASN A 88 -0.29 -22.78 -3.86
C ASN A 88 -1.63 -23.25 -3.27
N GLU A 89 -1.90 -22.93 -1.99
CA GLU A 89 -3.19 -23.26 -1.38
C GLU A 89 -4.34 -22.45 -1.99
N ALA A 90 -4.11 -21.17 -2.32
CA ALA A 90 -5.10 -20.36 -3.02
C ALA A 90 -5.42 -20.94 -4.41
N ILE A 91 -4.41 -21.34 -5.19
CA ILE A 91 -4.60 -22.02 -6.49
C ILE A 91 -5.44 -23.29 -6.31
N ARG A 92 -5.06 -24.15 -5.35
CA ARG A 92 -5.78 -25.40 -5.07
C ARG A 92 -7.26 -25.15 -4.76
N LEU A 93 -7.57 -24.13 -3.96
CA LEU A 93 -8.95 -23.76 -3.62
C LEU A 93 -9.72 -23.22 -4.84
N TYR A 94 -9.09 -22.40 -5.69
CA TYR A 94 -9.72 -21.97 -6.93
C TYR A 94 -9.96 -23.12 -7.90
N ASP A 95 -9.02 -24.05 -8.05
CA ASP A 95 -9.17 -25.22 -8.93
C ASP A 95 -10.34 -26.11 -8.49
N LEU A 96 -10.56 -26.26 -7.18
CA LEU A 96 -11.75 -26.94 -6.65
C LEU A 96 -13.04 -26.25 -7.07
N ILE A 97 -13.10 -24.92 -7.02
CA ILE A 97 -14.27 -24.15 -7.49
C ILE A 97 -14.46 -24.33 -9.00
N VAL A 98 -13.38 -24.26 -9.78
CA VAL A 98 -13.42 -24.38 -11.25
C VAL A 98 -13.91 -25.76 -11.70
N ALA A 99 -13.48 -26.83 -11.03
CA ALA A 99 -13.85 -28.21 -11.35
C ALA A 99 -15.31 -28.56 -10.98
N ASP A 100 -15.94 -27.79 -10.09
CA ASP A 100 -17.30 -28.06 -9.63
C ASP A 100 -18.36 -27.47 -10.57
N HIS A 101 -18.89 -28.31 -11.46
CA HIS A 101 -19.93 -27.93 -12.41
C HIS A 101 -21.28 -27.56 -11.78
N THR A 102 -21.47 -27.75 -10.46
CA THR A 102 -22.66 -27.29 -9.73
C THR A 102 -22.58 -25.82 -9.31
N VAL A 103 -21.37 -25.24 -9.32
CA VAL A 103 -21.13 -23.81 -9.07
C VAL A 103 -21.44 -22.98 -10.31
N SER A 104 -22.06 -21.82 -10.11
CA SER A 104 -22.39 -20.91 -11.22
C SER A 104 -21.17 -20.60 -12.09
N SER A 105 -21.39 -20.53 -13.40
CA SER A 105 -20.31 -20.30 -14.37
C SER A 105 -19.52 -19.04 -14.04
N ASP A 106 -20.17 -17.97 -13.62
CA ASP A 106 -19.49 -16.72 -13.26
C ASP A 106 -18.60 -16.84 -12.02
N LEU A 107 -18.97 -17.65 -11.01
CA LEU A 107 -18.08 -17.93 -9.88
C LEU A 107 -16.87 -18.76 -10.30
N ARG A 108 -17.06 -19.73 -11.20
CA ARG A 108 -15.95 -20.46 -11.82
C ARG A 108 -15.06 -19.53 -12.64
N GLY A 109 -15.64 -18.59 -13.38
CA GLY A 109 -14.92 -17.55 -14.12
C GLY A 109 -14.11 -16.65 -13.18
N ARG A 110 -14.67 -16.29 -12.01
CA ARG A 110 -13.96 -15.56 -10.94
C ARG A 110 -12.76 -16.32 -10.42
N ALA A 111 -12.92 -17.61 -10.14
CA ALA A 111 -11.81 -18.47 -9.71
C ALA A 111 -10.71 -18.54 -10.78
N LYS A 112 -11.04 -18.70 -12.07
CA LYS A 112 -10.06 -18.68 -13.16
C LYS A 112 -9.28 -17.36 -13.26
N ILE A 113 -9.97 -16.21 -13.25
CA ILE A 113 -9.30 -14.91 -13.34
C ILE A 113 -8.45 -14.62 -12.09
N ASN A 114 -8.88 -15.04 -10.90
CA ASN A 114 -8.08 -14.88 -9.69
C ASN A 114 -6.85 -15.82 -9.67
N THR A 115 -6.97 -17.03 -10.21
CA THR A 115 -5.83 -17.93 -10.43
C THR A 115 -4.83 -17.30 -11.41
N ALA A 116 -5.30 -16.69 -12.50
CA ALA A 116 -4.44 -15.94 -13.42
C ALA A 116 -3.70 -14.78 -12.72
N LYS A 117 -4.34 -14.07 -11.78
CA LYS A 117 -3.64 -13.05 -10.98
C LYS A 117 -2.53 -13.64 -10.12
N ILE A 118 -2.72 -14.83 -9.53
CA ILE A 118 -1.66 -15.52 -8.78
C ILE A 118 -0.47 -15.81 -9.69
N TYR A 119 -0.71 -16.32 -10.90
CA TYR A 119 0.38 -16.56 -11.85
C TYR A 119 1.09 -15.26 -12.28
N VAL A 120 0.39 -14.13 -12.40
CA VAL A 120 1.04 -12.82 -12.58
C VAL A 120 1.92 -12.45 -11.39
N THR A 121 1.48 -12.71 -10.16
CA THR A 121 2.28 -12.51 -8.95
C THR A 121 3.51 -13.42 -8.92
N LEU A 122 3.37 -14.69 -9.32
CA LEU A 122 4.48 -15.63 -9.43
C LEU A 122 5.51 -15.16 -10.48
N ILE A 123 5.07 -14.68 -11.65
CA ILE A 123 5.96 -14.11 -12.68
C ILE A 123 6.78 -12.95 -12.12
N LYS A 124 6.18 -12.07 -11.32
CA LYS A 124 6.88 -10.91 -10.74
C LYS A 124 7.93 -11.28 -9.69
N ASN A 125 7.75 -12.40 -9.00
CA ASN A 125 8.58 -12.81 -7.85
C ASN A 125 9.48 -14.01 -8.18
N ASN A 126 9.62 -14.36 -9.46
CA ASN A 126 10.42 -15.52 -9.88
C ASN A 126 11.40 -15.10 -10.97
N THR A 127 12.62 -15.61 -10.89
CA THR A 127 13.70 -15.35 -11.85
C THR A 127 13.95 -16.53 -12.79
N ASN A 128 13.33 -17.70 -12.53
CA ASN A 128 13.46 -18.88 -13.37
C ASN A 128 12.66 -18.69 -14.67
N PRO A 129 13.32 -18.64 -15.85
CA PRO A 129 12.66 -18.38 -17.13
C PRO A 129 11.63 -19.45 -17.51
N GLU A 130 11.81 -20.70 -17.08
CA GLU A 130 10.86 -21.77 -17.34
C GLU A 130 9.57 -21.58 -16.54
N VAL A 131 9.70 -21.22 -15.25
CA VAL A 131 8.55 -20.93 -14.38
C VAL A 131 7.80 -19.69 -14.86
N ILE A 132 8.54 -18.65 -15.26
CA ILE A 132 7.97 -17.43 -15.86
C ILE A 132 7.19 -17.78 -17.14
N SER A 133 7.81 -18.53 -18.07
CA SER A 133 7.19 -18.92 -19.33
C SER A 133 5.93 -19.76 -19.13
N ARG A 134 6.00 -20.77 -18.26
CA ARG A 134 4.86 -21.61 -17.90
C ARG A 134 3.72 -20.80 -17.28
N SER A 135 4.06 -19.90 -16.35
CA SER A 135 3.07 -19.03 -15.70
C SER A 135 2.44 -18.05 -16.70
N LYS A 136 3.22 -17.50 -17.65
CA LYS A 136 2.69 -16.66 -18.73
C LYS A 136 1.64 -17.41 -19.54
N ASN A 137 1.94 -18.65 -19.93
CA ASN A 137 1.00 -19.50 -20.67
C ASN A 137 -0.27 -19.79 -19.87
N GLN A 138 -0.15 -20.04 -18.56
CA GLN A 138 -1.32 -20.25 -17.69
C GLN A 138 -2.22 -19.02 -17.62
N VAL A 139 -1.65 -17.81 -17.46
CA VAL A 139 -2.42 -16.55 -17.48
C VAL A 139 -3.21 -16.42 -18.78
N LEU A 140 -2.54 -16.61 -19.93
CA LEU A 140 -3.18 -16.49 -21.25
C LEU A 140 -4.29 -17.52 -21.44
N THR A 141 -4.05 -18.76 -21.02
CA THR A 141 -5.02 -19.85 -21.12
C THR A 141 -6.28 -19.54 -20.32
N LEU A 142 -6.13 -19.25 -19.02
CA LEU A 142 -7.25 -18.98 -18.12
C LEU A 142 -8.08 -17.76 -18.55
N VAL A 143 -7.43 -16.70 -19.02
CA VAL A 143 -8.12 -15.50 -19.52
C VAL A 143 -8.87 -15.79 -20.80
N ASN A 144 -8.25 -16.50 -21.76
CA ASN A 144 -8.89 -16.83 -23.04
C ASN A 144 -10.05 -17.82 -22.87
N GLU A 145 -9.95 -18.77 -21.94
CA GLU A 145 -11.07 -19.66 -21.60
C GLU A 145 -12.30 -18.86 -21.15
N VAL A 146 -12.12 -17.87 -20.26
CA VAL A 146 -13.24 -17.04 -19.81
C VAL A 146 -13.81 -16.17 -20.95
N LEU A 147 -12.96 -15.65 -21.82
CA LEU A 147 -13.39 -14.76 -22.91
C LEU A 147 -14.10 -15.49 -24.05
N ASN A 148 -13.67 -16.71 -24.37
CA ASN A 148 -14.14 -17.45 -25.54
C ASN A 148 -15.29 -18.41 -25.22
N ASP A 149 -15.41 -18.87 -23.97
CA ASP A 149 -16.47 -19.79 -23.58
C ASP A 149 -17.82 -19.04 -23.43
N SER A 150 -18.83 -19.56 -24.12
CA SER A 150 -20.20 -19.02 -24.10
C SER A 150 -20.91 -19.20 -22.76
N VAL A 151 -20.40 -20.05 -21.86
CA VAL A 151 -21.02 -20.34 -20.56
C VAL A 151 -20.95 -19.16 -19.57
N TYR A 152 -20.00 -18.24 -19.76
CA TYR A 152 -19.81 -17.07 -18.89
C TYR A 152 -20.69 -15.90 -19.32
N SER A 153 -21.21 -15.15 -18.35
CA SER A 153 -21.99 -13.94 -18.63
C SER A 153 -21.14 -12.86 -19.28
N GLU A 154 -21.79 -11.90 -19.93
CA GLU A 154 -21.07 -10.75 -20.49
C GLU A 154 -20.44 -9.86 -19.40
N ASP A 155 -20.98 -9.85 -18.18
CA ASP A 155 -20.35 -9.16 -17.04
C ASP A 155 -19.03 -9.83 -16.64
N MET A 156 -19.01 -11.16 -16.58
CA MET A 156 -17.80 -11.93 -16.29
C MET A 156 -16.76 -11.76 -17.40
N LYS A 157 -17.17 -11.85 -18.67
CA LYS A 157 -16.29 -11.55 -19.82
C LYS A 157 -15.78 -10.12 -19.79
N ALA A 158 -16.61 -9.15 -19.44
CA ALA A 158 -16.20 -7.76 -19.33
C ALA A 158 -15.13 -7.57 -18.25
N TRP A 159 -15.25 -8.27 -17.11
CA TRP A 159 -14.21 -8.26 -16.10
C TRP A 159 -12.91 -8.94 -16.57
N ALA A 160 -12.99 -10.04 -17.32
CA ALA A 160 -11.83 -10.64 -17.96
C ALA A 160 -11.17 -9.70 -18.98
N ARG A 161 -11.93 -9.00 -19.84
CA ARG A 161 -11.41 -7.98 -20.78
C ARG A 161 -10.72 -6.83 -20.04
N ARG A 162 -11.26 -6.40 -18.90
CA ARG A 162 -10.62 -5.40 -18.03
C ARG A 162 -9.29 -5.88 -17.45
N PHE A 163 -9.22 -7.13 -17.00
CA PHE A 163 -7.97 -7.72 -16.55
C PHE A 163 -6.95 -7.83 -17.69
N GLN A 164 -7.38 -8.31 -18.86
CA GLN A 164 -6.55 -8.39 -20.07
C GLN A 164 -6.04 -7.01 -20.51
N SER A 165 -6.87 -5.97 -20.43
CA SER A 165 -6.47 -4.58 -20.66
C SER A 165 -5.34 -4.15 -19.73
N LYS A 166 -5.38 -4.52 -18.44
CA LYS A 166 -4.26 -4.27 -17.50
C LYS A 166 -2.99 -5.02 -17.92
N LEU A 167 -3.11 -6.26 -18.41
CA LEU A 167 -1.95 -7.03 -18.91
C LEU A 167 -1.28 -6.34 -20.10
N TYR A 168 -2.06 -5.83 -21.05
CA TYR A 168 -1.54 -5.05 -22.17
C TYR A 168 -0.85 -3.75 -21.70
N GLN A 169 -1.45 -3.01 -20.75
CA GLN A 169 -0.83 -1.80 -20.18
C GLN A 169 0.51 -2.09 -19.50
N LYS A 170 0.67 -3.28 -18.90
CA LYS A 170 1.89 -3.72 -18.21
C LYS A 170 2.89 -4.42 -19.13
N SER A 171 2.73 -4.32 -20.46
CA SER A 171 3.63 -4.95 -21.45
C SER A 171 3.81 -6.46 -21.21
N PHE A 172 2.74 -7.13 -20.77
CA PHE A 172 2.76 -8.57 -20.52
C PHE A 172 2.95 -9.39 -21.81
N TYR A 173 2.46 -8.85 -22.91
CA TYR A 173 2.56 -9.40 -24.25
C TYR A 173 3.78 -8.85 -24.97
N ASP A 174 4.40 -9.67 -25.81
CA ASP A 174 5.52 -9.28 -26.67
C ASP A 174 5.01 -8.45 -27.87
N LEU A 175 4.45 -7.28 -27.57
CA LEU A 175 3.94 -6.31 -28.54
C LEU A 175 4.60 -4.95 -28.34
N PRO A 176 4.74 -4.15 -29.43
CA PRO A 176 5.11 -2.75 -29.30
C PRO A 176 4.16 -2.02 -28.34
N LYS A 177 4.71 -1.15 -27.48
CA LYS A 177 3.95 -0.44 -26.43
C LYS A 177 2.71 0.27 -26.97
N GLU A 178 2.82 0.95 -28.09
CA GLU A 178 1.70 1.67 -28.71
C GLU A 178 0.57 0.73 -29.14
N GLU A 179 0.91 -0.40 -29.73
CA GLU A 179 -0.05 -1.42 -30.14
C GLU A 179 -0.73 -2.08 -28.92
N ALA A 180 0.06 -2.38 -27.88
CA ALA A 180 -0.46 -2.92 -26.63
C ALA A 180 -1.46 -1.94 -25.98
N LEU A 181 -1.13 -0.65 -25.91
CA LEU A 181 -2.01 0.37 -25.35
C LEU A 181 -3.27 0.59 -26.19
N LYS A 182 -3.18 0.49 -27.53
CA LYS A 182 -4.33 0.49 -28.42
C LYS A 182 -5.27 -0.69 -28.14
N LYS A 183 -4.74 -1.92 -28.09
CA LYS A 183 -5.51 -3.12 -27.72
C LYS A 183 -6.13 -3.00 -26.33
N ALA A 184 -5.39 -2.48 -25.36
CA ALA A 184 -5.90 -2.24 -24.00
C ALA A 184 -7.12 -1.32 -23.99
N LYS A 185 -7.11 -0.25 -24.79
CA LYS A 185 -8.21 0.69 -24.93
C LYS A 185 -9.41 0.04 -25.63
N GLU A 186 -9.18 -0.64 -26.75
CA GLU A 186 -10.22 -1.31 -27.53
C GLU A 186 -11.00 -2.34 -26.70
N LEU A 187 -10.33 -3.08 -25.81
CA LEU A 187 -10.99 -4.01 -24.88
C LEU A 187 -11.98 -3.29 -23.94
N LEU A 188 -11.61 -2.12 -23.42
CA LEU A 188 -12.48 -1.34 -22.53
C LEU A 188 -13.63 -0.71 -23.32
N GLU A 189 -13.38 -0.21 -24.52
CA GLU A 189 -14.42 0.33 -25.40
C GLU A 189 -15.39 -0.75 -25.87
N THR A 190 -14.90 -1.98 -26.09
CA THR A 190 -15.72 -3.15 -26.39
C THR A 190 -16.71 -3.40 -25.27
N ASN A 191 -16.26 -3.41 -24.01
CA ASN A 191 -17.17 -3.55 -22.87
C ASN A 191 -18.26 -2.46 -22.85
N LEU A 192 -17.90 -1.20 -23.12
CA LEU A 192 -18.88 -0.11 -23.11
C LEU A 192 -19.90 -0.18 -24.27
N LYS A 193 -19.64 -0.99 -25.31
CA LYS A 193 -20.57 -1.26 -26.41
C LYS A 193 -21.49 -2.46 -26.14
N VAL A 194 -21.15 -3.32 -25.17
CA VAL A 194 -21.99 -4.47 -24.81
C VAL A 194 -23.27 -3.99 -24.15
N LYS A 195 -24.41 -4.40 -24.71
CA LYS A 195 -25.74 -4.09 -24.14
C LYS A 195 -25.97 -4.92 -22.87
N ASN A 196 -26.69 -4.36 -21.91
CA ASN A 196 -27.14 -5.03 -20.69
C ASN A 196 -26.04 -5.46 -19.70
N LEU A 197 -24.86 -4.84 -19.72
CA LEU A 197 -23.92 -4.96 -18.60
C LEU A 197 -24.51 -4.31 -17.34
N ASN A 198 -24.26 -4.91 -16.18
CA ASN A 198 -24.69 -4.30 -14.93
C ASN A 198 -23.94 -2.98 -14.65
N SER A 199 -24.54 -2.10 -13.85
CA SER A 199 -24.00 -0.76 -13.61
C SER A 199 -22.63 -0.79 -12.92
N GLU A 200 -22.35 -1.80 -12.09
CA GLU A 200 -21.03 -1.96 -11.47
C GLU A 200 -19.95 -2.25 -12.52
N THR A 201 -20.19 -3.18 -13.44
CA THR A 201 -19.28 -3.54 -14.53
C THR A 201 -19.02 -2.34 -15.44
N VAL A 202 -20.08 -1.61 -15.82
CA VAL A 202 -19.97 -0.39 -16.62
C VAL A 202 -19.16 0.67 -15.89
N GLY A 203 -19.49 0.96 -14.63
CA GLY A 203 -18.82 1.95 -13.80
C GLY A 203 -17.32 1.64 -13.63
N ARG A 204 -16.98 0.39 -13.31
CA ARG A 204 -15.57 -0.03 -13.19
C ARG A 204 -14.82 0.02 -14.52
N THR A 205 -15.48 -0.26 -15.64
CA THR A 205 -14.89 -0.12 -16.99
C THR A 205 -14.61 1.35 -17.30
N LYS A 206 -15.59 2.24 -17.07
CA LYS A 206 -15.46 3.69 -17.22
C LYS A 206 -14.31 4.23 -16.37
N MET A 207 -14.23 3.86 -15.09
CA MET A 207 -13.13 4.28 -14.22
C MET A 207 -11.75 3.83 -14.73
N GLN A 208 -11.62 2.59 -15.21
CA GLN A 208 -10.35 2.10 -15.76
C GLN A 208 -9.95 2.82 -17.05
N LEU A 209 -10.93 3.14 -17.91
CA LEU A 209 -10.70 3.94 -19.11
C LEU A 209 -10.24 5.36 -18.76
N ALA A 210 -10.90 6.02 -17.81
CA ALA A 210 -10.53 7.33 -17.29
C ALA A 210 -9.11 7.33 -16.72
N MET A 211 -8.74 6.30 -15.96
CA MET A 211 -7.38 6.15 -15.43
C MET A 211 -6.33 6.01 -16.54
N GLY A 212 -6.63 5.23 -17.59
CA GLY A 212 -5.73 5.11 -18.73
C GLY A 212 -5.51 6.43 -19.47
N TYR A 213 -6.56 7.26 -19.61
CA TYR A 213 -6.42 8.61 -20.13
C TYR A 213 -5.61 9.53 -19.19
N LEU A 214 -5.87 9.47 -17.89
CA LEU A 214 -5.18 10.29 -16.88
C LEU A 214 -3.68 10.00 -16.83
N LYS A 215 -3.29 8.73 -16.92
CA LYS A 215 -1.89 8.28 -16.94
C LYS A 215 -1.20 8.48 -18.29
N GLY A 216 -1.90 9.01 -19.29
CA GLY A 216 -1.37 9.18 -20.65
C GLY A 216 -1.15 7.85 -21.39
N PHE A 217 -1.70 6.74 -20.90
CA PHE A 217 -1.67 5.45 -21.61
C PHE A 217 -2.49 5.50 -22.90
N PHE A 218 -3.57 6.26 -22.89
CA PHE A 218 -4.45 6.41 -24.03
C PHE A 218 -4.30 7.82 -24.59
N GLN A 219 -3.76 7.92 -25.81
CA GLN A 219 -3.74 9.17 -26.54
C GLN A 219 -5.17 9.52 -27.00
N ALA A 220 -5.48 10.82 -26.98
CA ALA A 220 -6.71 11.38 -27.53
C ALA A 220 -6.31 12.24 -28.74
N THR A 221 -6.95 12.04 -29.89
CA THR A 221 -6.63 12.76 -31.13
C THR A 221 -6.94 14.24 -31.05
N ASP A 222 -7.94 14.65 -30.25
CA ASP A 222 -8.38 16.03 -30.14
C ASP A 222 -8.63 16.43 -28.67
N LYS A 223 -7.76 17.31 -28.14
CA LYS A 223 -7.78 17.92 -26.79
C LYS A 223 -7.60 16.95 -25.60
N LEU A 224 -6.44 17.13 -24.93
CA LEU A 224 -5.90 16.53 -23.70
C LEU A 224 -6.66 15.31 -23.13
N PRO A 225 -6.05 14.09 -23.14
CA PRO A 225 -6.53 12.89 -22.45
C PRO A 225 -7.08 13.14 -21.03
N ILE A 226 -6.45 14.06 -20.31
CA ILE A 226 -6.83 14.56 -18.99
C ILE A 226 -8.30 15.03 -18.94
N LYS A 227 -8.77 15.84 -19.90
CA LYS A 227 -10.18 16.33 -19.92
C LYS A 227 -11.19 15.20 -20.13
N LEU A 228 -10.83 14.20 -20.94
CA LEU A 228 -11.66 13.01 -21.13
C LEU A 228 -11.76 12.20 -19.84
N ALA A 229 -10.65 12.02 -19.11
CA ALA A 229 -10.66 11.36 -17.81
C ALA A 229 -11.59 12.09 -16.82
N TYR A 230 -11.52 13.42 -16.76
CA TYR A 230 -12.41 14.23 -15.92
C TYR A 230 -13.88 14.02 -16.25
N ASN A 231 -14.23 14.08 -17.54
CA ASN A 231 -15.63 13.89 -17.97
C ASN A 231 -16.13 12.50 -17.58
N ILE A 232 -15.35 11.45 -17.82
CA ILE A 232 -15.75 10.08 -17.48
C ILE A 232 -15.94 9.93 -15.96
N TYR A 233 -15.03 10.45 -15.12
CA TYR A 233 -15.23 10.42 -13.67
C TYR A 233 -16.44 11.25 -13.24
N SER A 234 -16.70 12.40 -13.87
CA SER A 234 -17.87 13.23 -13.60
C SER A 234 -19.18 12.50 -13.94
N ASP A 235 -19.21 11.78 -15.05
CA ASP A 235 -20.36 10.99 -15.48
C ASP A 235 -20.64 9.85 -14.49
N VAL A 236 -19.60 9.13 -14.06
CA VAL A 236 -19.75 8.07 -13.03
C VAL A 236 -20.22 8.65 -11.70
N ALA A 237 -19.67 9.79 -11.26
CA ALA A 237 -20.03 10.42 -9.99
C ALA A 237 -21.50 10.89 -9.93
N LYS A 238 -22.05 11.36 -11.06
CA LYS A 238 -23.42 11.92 -11.14
C LYS A 238 -24.49 10.88 -11.46
N ASP A 239 -24.12 9.75 -12.04
CA ASP A 239 -25.06 8.71 -12.44
C ASP A 239 -25.65 8.02 -11.20
N LYS A 240 -26.93 8.30 -10.92
CA LYS A 240 -27.64 7.74 -9.76
C LYS A 240 -27.81 6.22 -9.82
N ASN A 241 -27.70 5.63 -11.01
CA ASN A 241 -27.79 4.18 -11.20
C ASN A 241 -26.45 3.46 -10.93
N MET A 242 -25.36 4.22 -10.73
CA MET A 242 -24.06 3.68 -10.33
C MET A 242 -24.05 3.38 -8.82
N PRO A 243 -23.40 2.27 -8.40
CA PRO A 243 -23.16 1.97 -6.98
C PRO A 243 -22.50 3.14 -6.25
N ALA A 244 -22.96 3.43 -5.03
CA ALA A 244 -22.49 4.55 -4.21
C ALA A 244 -20.95 4.57 -4.07
N ASP A 245 -20.35 3.40 -3.84
CA ASP A 245 -18.89 3.24 -3.76
C ASP A 245 -18.16 3.63 -5.05
N LEU A 246 -18.70 3.30 -6.23
CA LEU A 246 -18.08 3.69 -7.50
C LEU A 246 -18.24 5.19 -7.75
N ARG A 247 -19.39 5.77 -7.40
CA ARG A 247 -19.58 7.22 -7.46
C ARG A 247 -18.59 7.94 -6.53
N ALA A 248 -18.43 7.45 -5.30
CA ALA A 248 -17.48 8.00 -4.35
C ALA A 248 -16.03 7.86 -4.82
N LYS A 249 -15.63 6.70 -5.35
CA LYS A 249 -14.31 6.53 -5.96
C LYS A 249 -14.08 7.49 -7.13
N ALA A 250 -15.10 7.73 -7.96
CA ALA A 250 -15.02 8.72 -9.02
C ALA A 250 -14.89 10.16 -8.47
N ILE A 251 -15.60 10.50 -7.39
CA ILE A 251 -15.43 11.79 -6.69
C ILE A 251 -14.01 11.94 -6.13
N MET A 252 -13.46 10.91 -5.48
CA MET A 252 -12.08 10.95 -5.00
C MET A 252 -11.07 11.11 -6.15
N ALA A 253 -11.32 10.47 -7.30
CA ALA A 253 -10.50 10.67 -8.49
C ALA A 253 -10.62 12.10 -9.06
N LEU A 254 -11.82 12.70 -9.08
CA LEU A 254 -12.03 14.10 -9.46
C LEU A 254 -11.35 15.07 -8.48
N PHE A 255 -11.38 14.76 -7.19
CA PHE A 255 -10.70 15.53 -6.16
C PHE A 255 -9.18 15.58 -6.42
N ASN A 256 -8.57 14.44 -6.74
CA ASN A 256 -7.16 14.38 -7.12
C ASN A 256 -6.90 15.06 -8.47
N TYR A 257 -7.84 14.95 -9.43
CA TYR A 257 -7.72 15.63 -10.72
C TYR A 257 -7.56 17.14 -10.55
N VAL A 258 -8.40 17.77 -9.73
CA VAL A 258 -8.35 19.23 -9.50
C VAL A 258 -7.02 19.65 -8.88
N GLN A 259 -6.36 18.80 -8.10
CA GLN A 259 -5.05 19.10 -7.53
C GLN A 259 -3.93 19.15 -8.58
N PHE A 260 -3.98 18.25 -9.58
CA PHE A 260 -2.82 18.00 -10.45
C PHE A 260 -2.98 18.52 -11.88
N TYR A 261 -4.21 18.75 -12.35
CA TYR A 261 -4.48 18.86 -13.78
C TYR A 261 -5.38 20.03 -14.20
N THR A 262 -5.75 20.92 -13.28
CA THR A 262 -6.32 22.21 -13.65
C THR A 262 -5.20 23.14 -14.11
N ASN A 263 -4.97 23.19 -15.42
CA ASN A 263 -4.07 24.16 -16.09
C ASN A 263 -4.74 25.51 -16.37
N ASP A 264 -5.95 25.75 -15.87
CA ASP A 264 -6.76 26.88 -16.29
C ASP A 264 -7.00 27.83 -15.11
N ASN A 265 -6.28 28.95 -15.04
CA ASN A 265 -6.64 30.23 -14.41
C ASN A 265 -7.25 30.24 -12.98
N LEU A 266 -7.18 29.14 -12.21
CA LEU A 266 -7.68 29.07 -10.85
C LEU A 266 -6.55 29.40 -9.87
N SER A 267 -6.81 30.32 -8.96
CA SER A 267 -5.95 30.54 -7.80
C SER A 267 -5.90 29.29 -6.91
N PRO A 268 -4.84 29.10 -6.11
CA PRO A 268 -4.77 28.00 -5.14
C PRO A 268 -6.00 27.91 -4.23
N LYS A 269 -6.58 29.07 -3.84
CA LYS A 269 -7.83 29.13 -3.07
C LYS A 269 -9.01 28.51 -3.82
N GLN A 270 -9.21 28.85 -5.09
CA GLN A 270 -10.29 28.30 -5.90
C GLN A 270 -10.12 26.80 -6.17
N ILE A 271 -8.89 26.32 -6.35
CA ILE A 271 -8.58 24.89 -6.46
C ILE A 271 -9.03 24.16 -5.18
N MET A 272 -8.68 24.72 -4.01
CA MET A 272 -9.03 24.17 -2.70
C MET A 272 -10.55 24.18 -2.44
N GLU A 273 -11.24 25.29 -2.71
CA GLU A 273 -12.70 25.39 -2.60
C GLU A 273 -13.40 24.37 -3.51
N ARG A 274 -12.90 24.21 -4.74
CA ARG A 274 -13.46 23.26 -5.70
C ARG A 274 -13.25 21.82 -5.25
N ARG A 275 -12.07 21.50 -4.72
CA ARG A 275 -11.77 20.18 -4.13
C ARG A 275 -12.72 19.87 -2.98
N PHE A 276 -12.96 20.83 -2.10
CA PHE A 276 -13.89 20.64 -1.00
C PHE A 276 -15.32 20.37 -1.47
N GLN A 277 -15.84 21.18 -2.40
CA GLN A 277 -17.18 20.97 -2.96
C GLN A 277 -17.33 19.56 -3.57
N ILE A 278 -16.30 19.11 -4.28
CA ILE A 278 -16.27 17.77 -4.90
C ILE A 278 -16.30 16.69 -3.80
N ILE A 279 -15.36 16.71 -2.84
CA ILE A 279 -15.23 15.63 -1.86
C ILE A 279 -16.37 15.60 -0.84
N ASN A 280 -16.90 16.76 -0.42
CA ASN A 280 -17.99 16.84 0.54
C ASN A 280 -19.30 16.26 -0.02
N SER A 281 -19.49 16.32 -1.35
CA SER A 281 -20.63 15.67 -2.00
C SER A 281 -20.59 14.14 -1.95
N ALA A 282 -19.44 13.52 -1.64
CA ALA A 282 -19.38 12.08 -1.46
C ALA A 282 -19.96 11.64 -0.10
N LEU A 283 -19.83 12.45 0.96
CA LEU A 283 -20.36 12.10 2.29
C LEU A 283 -21.90 12.02 2.33
N SER A 284 -22.60 12.62 1.36
CA SER A 284 -24.06 12.54 1.26
C SER A 284 -24.54 11.26 0.58
N PHE A 285 -23.64 10.39 0.13
CA PHE A 285 -24.04 9.11 -0.46
C PHE A 285 -24.44 8.12 0.64
N GLU A 286 -25.66 7.63 0.53
CA GLU A 286 -26.14 6.52 1.34
C GLU A 286 -25.39 5.23 1.00
N ASN A 287 -25.16 4.38 2.00
CA ASN A 287 -24.59 3.03 1.87
C ASN A 287 -23.15 2.98 1.33
N LEU A 288 -22.31 3.97 1.67
CA LEU A 288 -20.88 3.88 1.42
C LEU A 288 -20.23 2.80 2.27
N SER A 289 -19.29 2.05 1.68
CA SER A 289 -18.49 1.12 2.47
C SER A 289 -17.66 1.87 3.53
N PRO A 290 -17.41 1.23 4.69
CA PRO A 290 -16.63 1.84 5.78
C PRO A 290 -15.26 2.34 5.34
N LEU A 291 -14.59 1.60 4.46
CA LEU A 291 -13.29 1.97 3.91
C LEU A 291 -13.36 3.27 3.09
N ILE A 292 -14.36 3.42 2.24
CA ILE A 292 -14.53 4.61 1.41
C ILE A 292 -14.90 5.81 2.27
N THR A 293 -15.79 5.63 3.24
CA THR A 293 -16.11 6.66 4.23
C THR A 293 -14.87 7.14 4.98
N ALA A 294 -14.03 6.23 5.48
CA ALA A 294 -12.79 6.58 6.17
C ALA A 294 -11.82 7.37 5.28
N HIS A 295 -11.66 6.98 4.01
CA HIS A 295 -10.82 7.72 3.06
C HIS A 295 -11.37 9.11 2.73
N ILE A 296 -12.68 9.26 2.55
CA ILE A 296 -13.29 10.57 2.34
C ILE A 296 -13.05 11.48 3.54
N LYS A 297 -13.26 10.97 4.76
CA LYS A 297 -12.97 11.71 6.01
C LYS A 297 -11.49 12.11 6.08
N TRP A 298 -10.59 11.18 5.76
CA TRP A 298 -9.15 11.45 5.70
C TRP A 298 -8.83 12.59 4.73
N LEU A 299 -9.34 12.52 3.49
CA LEU A 299 -9.12 13.57 2.48
C LEU A 299 -9.68 14.92 2.92
N ILE A 300 -10.87 14.96 3.54
CA ILE A 300 -11.43 16.21 4.08
C ILE A 300 -10.55 16.76 5.20
N GLY A 301 -10.10 15.91 6.12
CA GLY A 301 -9.17 16.29 7.21
C GLY A 301 -7.88 16.89 6.68
N THR A 302 -7.30 16.30 5.64
CA THR A 302 -6.11 16.84 4.96
C THR A 302 -6.37 18.24 4.38
N ASN A 303 -7.53 18.50 3.78
CA ASN A 303 -7.83 19.85 3.28
C ASN A 303 -7.95 20.87 4.42
N TYR A 304 -8.46 20.46 5.58
CA TYR A 304 -8.51 21.34 6.74
C TYR A 304 -7.11 21.75 7.17
N LEU A 305 -6.16 20.82 7.21
CA LEU A 305 -4.75 21.13 7.51
C LEU A 305 -4.08 22.02 6.47
N MET A 306 -4.45 21.90 5.19
CA MET A 306 -3.92 22.75 4.12
C MET A 306 -4.49 24.18 4.12
N ASN A 307 -5.27 24.57 5.14
CA ASN A 307 -5.99 25.85 5.18
C ASN A 307 -6.86 26.07 3.92
N ALA A 308 -7.46 25.00 3.40
CA ALA A 308 -8.35 25.04 2.24
C ALA A 308 -9.66 25.78 2.49
N PHE A 309 -9.90 26.22 3.73
CA PHE A 309 -11.13 26.80 4.21
C PHE A 309 -10.90 28.20 4.74
N ASP A 310 -11.92 29.05 4.60
CA ASP A 310 -11.98 30.34 5.31
C ASP A 310 -12.39 30.12 6.77
N VAL A 311 -11.57 29.34 7.47
CA VAL A 311 -11.75 28.91 8.85
C VAL A 311 -10.44 29.22 9.59
N ARG A 312 -10.54 29.65 10.84
CA ARG A 312 -9.35 29.95 11.64
C ARG A 312 -8.46 28.69 11.75
N PRO A 313 -7.13 28.79 11.63
CA PRO A 313 -6.23 27.63 11.66
C PRO A 313 -6.42 26.72 12.89
N SER A 314 -6.76 27.30 14.06
CA SER A 314 -7.08 26.51 15.25
C SER A 314 -8.33 25.63 15.07
N GLU A 315 -9.40 26.17 14.46
CA GLU A 315 -10.63 25.42 14.22
C GLU A 315 -10.44 24.40 13.09
N ALA A 316 -9.65 24.73 12.07
CA ALA A 316 -9.29 23.81 11.01
C ALA A 316 -8.52 22.59 11.55
N ARG A 317 -7.55 22.80 12.44
CA ARG A 317 -6.80 21.71 13.11
C ARG A 317 -7.70 20.81 13.95
N GLU A 318 -8.62 21.37 14.72
CA GLU A 318 -9.59 20.57 15.51
C GLU A 318 -10.52 19.74 14.61
N LYS A 319 -11.06 20.33 13.53
CA LYS A 319 -11.89 19.61 12.56
C LYS A 319 -11.11 18.50 11.86
N ALA A 320 -9.86 18.76 11.47
CA ALA A 320 -8.99 17.76 10.88
C ALA A 320 -8.75 16.59 11.85
N LYS A 321 -8.36 16.89 13.09
CA LYS A 321 -8.12 15.90 14.16
C LYS A 321 -9.34 15.01 14.39
N MET A 322 -10.52 15.61 14.49
CA MET A 322 -11.79 14.87 14.61
C MET A 322 -11.99 13.90 13.44
N LEU A 323 -11.84 14.38 12.19
CA LEU A 323 -12.05 13.55 10.99
C LEU A 323 -11.03 12.41 10.88
N PHE A 324 -9.76 12.65 11.22
CA PHE A 324 -8.75 11.59 11.22
C PHE A 324 -9.00 10.54 12.30
N ASN A 325 -9.44 10.96 13.49
CA ASN A 325 -9.83 10.02 14.55
C ASN A 325 -11.07 9.21 14.15
N GLU A 326 -12.06 9.84 13.51
CA GLU A 326 -13.20 9.11 12.97
C GLU A 326 -12.78 8.13 11.85
N ALA A 327 -11.80 8.49 11.01
CA ALA A 327 -11.29 7.61 9.97
C ALA A 327 -10.53 6.40 10.55
N THR A 328 -9.81 6.57 11.66
CA THR A 328 -9.09 5.46 12.33
C THR A 328 -9.99 4.58 13.19
N THR A 329 -11.11 5.12 13.69
CA THR A 329 -12.04 4.41 14.58
C THR A 329 -13.33 3.96 13.90
N GLN A 330 -13.46 4.20 12.59
CA GLN A 330 -14.64 3.81 11.82
C GLN A 330 -14.98 2.34 12.05
N ALA A 331 -16.16 2.11 12.62
CA ALA A 331 -16.69 0.78 12.85
C ALA A 331 -16.69 -0.01 11.52
N GLN A 332 -16.37 -1.30 11.58
CA GLN A 332 -16.29 -2.22 10.43
C GLN A 332 -15.07 -2.08 9.50
N LEU A 333 -14.11 -1.18 9.80
CA LEU A 333 -12.78 -1.32 9.19
C LEU A 333 -12.14 -2.65 9.62
N THR A 334 -11.33 -3.24 8.75
CA THR A 334 -10.46 -4.36 9.13
C THR A 334 -9.24 -3.82 9.90
N GLU A 335 -8.60 -4.63 10.75
CA GLU A 335 -7.41 -4.19 11.50
C GLU A 335 -6.30 -3.66 10.59
N LYS A 336 -6.04 -4.32 9.45
CA LYS A 336 -5.11 -3.81 8.43
C LYS A 336 -5.37 -2.35 8.02
N HIS A 337 -6.64 -1.97 7.83
CA HIS A 337 -6.98 -0.62 7.41
C HIS A 337 -6.81 0.37 8.57
N ARG A 338 -7.23 -0.01 9.79
CA ARG A 338 -7.00 0.79 10.99
C ARG A 338 -5.51 1.04 11.21
N PHE A 339 -4.70 -0.01 11.11
CA PHE A 339 -3.25 0.04 11.22
C PHE A 339 -2.65 1.05 10.23
N ALA A 340 -3.04 0.98 8.95
CA ALA A 340 -2.57 1.92 7.93
C ALA A 340 -2.96 3.38 8.24
N PHE A 341 -4.21 3.64 8.63
CA PHE A 341 -4.64 4.99 8.99
C PHE A 341 -3.94 5.52 10.24
N LYS A 342 -3.74 4.70 11.26
CA LYS A 342 -3.00 5.07 12.47
C LYS A 342 -1.52 5.34 12.16
N GLY A 343 -0.88 4.54 11.31
CA GLY A 343 0.49 4.79 10.85
C GLY A 343 0.64 6.12 10.12
N ASN A 344 -0.34 6.50 9.31
CA ASN A 344 -0.36 7.83 8.69
C ASN A 344 -0.64 8.95 9.70
N LEU A 345 -1.45 8.67 10.72
CA LEU A 345 -1.75 9.64 11.78
C LEU A 345 -0.50 9.97 12.62
N VAL A 346 0.36 8.97 12.88
CA VAL A 346 1.68 9.17 13.50
C VAL A 346 2.49 10.21 12.73
N LYS A 347 2.54 10.12 11.39
CA LYS A 347 3.29 11.08 10.56
C LYS A 347 2.75 12.51 10.73
N LEU A 348 1.43 12.69 10.70
CA LEU A 348 0.80 14.00 10.89
C LEU A 348 1.12 14.59 12.28
N TYR A 349 1.13 13.75 13.32
CA TYR A 349 1.55 14.18 14.65
C TYR A 349 3.04 14.53 14.74
N LEU A 350 3.92 13.77 14.08
CA LEU A 350 5.35 14.11 14.03
C LEU A 350 5.61 15.44 13.31
N GLN A 351 4.78 15.77 12.32
CA GLN A 351 4.78 17.05 11.59
C GLN A 351 4.11 18.20 12.36
N ASN A 352 3.68 17.99 13.61
CA ASN A 352 2.97 18.99 14.44
C ASN A 352 1.70 19.55 13.76
N SER A 353 1.01 18.71 12.98
CA SER A 353 -0.14 19.15 12.18
C SER A 353 -1.34 19.61 13.01
N PHE A 354 -1.49 19.12 14.25
CA PHE A 354 -2.68 19.37 15.08
C PHE A 354 -2.39 20.25 16.29
N GLU A 355 -1.37 19.90 17.05
CA GLU A 355 -1.20 20.43 18.39
C GLU A 355 -0.53 21.80 18.38
N LYS A 356 -0.82 22.59 19.41
CA LYS A 356 -0.18 23.90 19.61
C LYS A 356 1.27 23.76 20.01
N THR A 357 1.65 22.63 20.64
CA THR A 357 3.02 22.39 21.09
C THR A 357 3.58 21.11 20.47
N PRO A 358 4.83 21.14 19.97
CA PRO A 358 5.46 19.94 19.43
C PRO A 358 5.57 18.80 20.44
N SER A 359 5.71 19.10 21.73
CA SER A 359 5.82 18.09 22.79
C SER A 359 4.56 17.23 22.93
N GLU A 360 3.38 17.84 22.86
CA GLU A 360 2.11 17.13 22.97
C GLU A 360 1.89 16.25 21.73
N SER A 361 2.14 16.82 20.54
CA SER A 361 2.03 16.11 19.27
C SER A 361 2.89 14.85 19.24
N ARG A 362 4.16 14.98 19.65
CA ARG A 362 5.11 13.87 19.72
C ARG A 362 4.75 12.82 20.76
N SER A 363 4.21 13.23 21.91
CA SER A 363 3.73 12.29 22.93
C SER A 363 2.55 11.45 22.42
N ILE A 364 1.63 12.06 21.66
CA ILE A 364 0.51 11.33 21.05
C ILE A 364 1.02 10.39 19.95
N ALA A 365 1.93 10.88 19.08
CA ALA A 365 2.57 10.04 18.06
C ALA A 365 3.20 8.79 18.69
N LEU A 366 3.94 8.97 19.79
CA LEU A 366 4.59 7.87 20.50
C LEU A 366 3.58 6.87 21.07
N SER A 367 2.49 7.37 21.65
CA SER A 367 1.41 6.52 22.16
C SER A 367 0.78 5.65 21.06
N ILE A 368 0.57 6.21 19.87
CA ILE A 368 0.03 5.47 18.73
C ILE A 368 1.06 4.45 18.21
N VAL A 369 2.35 4.81 18.18
CA VAL A 369 3.43 3.85 17.82
C VAL A 369 3.45 2.67 18.78
N ASP A 370 3.38 2.92 20.09
CA ASP A 370 3.38 1.86 21.10
C ASP A 370 2.17 0.93 20.95
N GLU A 371 1.01 1.47 20.59
CA GLU A 371 -0.18 0.68 20.24
C GLU A 371 0.06 -0.18 18.99
N LEU A 372 0.57 0.41 17.89
CA LEU A 372 0.78 -0.30 16.62
C LEU A 372 1.83 -1.40 16.71
N LEU A 373 2.86 -1.21 17.54
CA LEU A 373 3.91 -2.21 17.75
C LEU A 373 3.41 -3.45 18.52
N GLN A 374 2.29 -3.33 19.24
CA GLN A 374 1.68 -4.41 20.02
C GLN A 374 0.51 -5.09 19.30
N ASP A 375 0.13 -4.64 18.10
CA ASP A 375 -1.04 -5.15 17.38
C ASP A 375 -0.76 -6.53 16.76
N LEU A 376 -1.27 -7.57 17.41
CA LEU A 376 -1.12 -8.97 16.99
C LEU A 376 -2.07 -9.36 15.84
N ASN A 377 -3.06 -8.53 15.51
CA ASN A 377 -4.09 -8.86 14.52
C ASN A 377 -3.75 -8.38 13.10
N VAL A 378 -2.58 -7.78 12.91
CA VAL A 378 -2.09 -7.29 11.62
C VAL A 378 -1.05 -8.26 11.06
N PRO A 379 -1.04 -8.51 9.74
CA PRO A 379 -0.03 -9.36 9.13
C PRO A 379 1.39 -8.90 9.50
N LYS A 380 2.19 -9.84 10.00
CA LYS A 380 3.51 -9.59 10.57
C LYS A 380 4.43 -8.79 9.66
N ASP A 381 4.38 -9.03 8.35
CA ASP A 381 5.17 -8.28 7.37
C ASP A 381 4.83 -6.79 7.34
N GLN A 382 3.54 -6.42 7.48
CA GLN A 382 3.14 -5.02 7.56
C GLN A 382 3.59 -4.37 8.87
N VAL A 383 3.56 -5.11 9.97
CA VAL A 383 4.11 -4.65 11.25
C VAL A 383 5.61 -4.43 11.14
N ASN A 384 6.33 -5.31 10.46
CA ASN A 384 7.78 -5.19 10.27
C ASN A 384 8.17 -4.06 9.32
N ASP A 385 7.42 -3.84 8.24
CA ASP A 385 7.55 -2.66 7.39
C ASP A 385 7.38 -1.38 8.23
N PHE A 386 6.37 -1.34 9.09
CA PHE A 386 6.15 -0.21 9.99
C PHE A 386 7.29 -0.05 11.00
N LYS A 387 7.74 -1.14 11.63
CA LYS A 387 8.89 -1.17 12.54
C LYS A 387 10.15 -0.60 11.88
N ILE A 388 10.44 -1.01 10.65
CA ILE A 388 11.61 -0.51 9.92
C ILE A 388 11.49 0.98 9.63
N ASN A 389 10.32 1.44 9.19
CA ASN A 389 10.09 2.85 8.90
C ASN A 389 10.13 3.73 10.18
N ILE A 390 9.67 3.22 11.33
CA ILE A 390 9.62 4.01 12.57
C ILE A 390 10.98 4.12 13.27
N VAL A 391 11.92 3.21 13.00
CA VAL A 391 13.28 3.23 13.56
C VAL A 391 14.00 4.53 13.24
N GLU A 392 13.88 5.04 12.01
CA GLU A 392 14.53 6.29 11.62
C GLU A 392 14.06 7.48 12.48
N HIS A 393 12.76 7.52 12.81
CA HIS A 393 12.20 8.54 13.69
C HIS A 393 12.73 8.44 15.14
N PHE A 394 13.02 7.22 15.63
CA PHE A 394 13.70 7.06 16.91
C PHE A 394 15.17 7.48 16.86
N VAL A 395 15.90 7.13 15.78
CA VAL A 395 17.31 7.52 15.60
C VAL A 395 17.46 9.04 15.52
N ASN A 396 16.57 9.71 14.79
CA ASN A 396 16.54 11.18 14.67
C ASN A 396 15.97 11.87 15.93
N ASN A 397 15.48 11.08 16.89
CA ASN A 397 14.80 11.55 18.09
C ASN A 397 13.63 12.50 17.79
N ASP A 398 12.83 12.16 16.80
CA ASP A 398 11.68 12.95 16.36
C ASP A 398 10.59 13.00 17.44
N PHE A 399 10.53 11.97 18.30
CA PHE A 399 9.65 11.91 19.46
C PHE A 399 10.14 12.73 20.67
N LYS A 400 11.35 13.30 20.61
CA LYS A 400 12.00 14.06 21.70
C LYS A 400 12.04 13.33 23.05
N GLN A 401 12.36 12.03 23.00
CA GLN A 401 12.74 11.29 24.20
C GLN A 401 14.17 11.68 24.61
N THR A 402 14.66 11.12 25.72
CA THR A 402 16.11 11.19 25.97
C THR A 402 16.85 10.44 24.85
N ALA A 403 18.02 10.94 24.42
CA ALA A 403 18.77 10.31 23.34
C ALA A 403 19.05 8.82 23.62
N LYS A 404 19.29 8.48 24.89
CA LYS A 404 19.51 7.10 25.34
C LYS A 404 18.25 6.23 25.17
N GLU A 405 17.07 6.73 25.52
CA GLU A 405 15.81 5.99 25.35
C GLU A 405 15.44 5.81 23.88
N ALA A 406 15.59 6.86 23.07
CA ALA A 406 15.30 6.81 21.64
C ALA A 406 16.20 5.79 20.92
N GLN A 407 17.51 5.83 21.20
CA GLN A 407 18.47 4.85 20.69
C GLN A 407 18.14 3.43 21.17
N LYS A 408 17.83 3.25 22.46
CA LYS A 408 17.45 1.95 23.02
C LYS A 408 16.23 1.37 22.30
N ARG A 409 15.17 2.15 22.11
CA ARG A 409 13.96 1.71 21.39
C ARG A 409 14.24 1.34 19.94
N ALA A 410 15.03 2.14 19.22
CA ALA A 410 15.42 1.82 17.84
C ALA A 410 16.13 0.46 17.75
N ILE A 411 17.04 0.18 18.69
CA ILE A 411 17.76 -1.10 18.78
C ILE A 411 16.80 -2.23 19.11
N GLU A 412 15.96 -2.09 20.14
CA GLU A 412 14.98 -3.11 20.54
C GLU A 412 14.03 -3.49 19.39
N ILE A 413 13.60 -2.50 18.60
CA ILE A 413 12.77 -2.75 17.42
C ILE A 413 13.51 -3.58 16.38
N LEU A 414 14.73 -3.18 16.00
CA LEU A 414 15.53 -3.91 15.00
C LEU A 414 15.89 -5.31 15.48
N GLU A 415 16.31 -5.46 16.74
CA GLU A 415 16.62 -6.76 17.35
C GLU A 415 15.39 -7.66 17.41
N SER A 416 14.19 -7.12 17.64
CA SER A 416 12.95 -7.90 17.60
C SER A 416 12.69 -8.53 16.23
N ILE A 417 13.12 -7.89 15.14
CA ILE A 417 13.03 -8.43 13.78
C ILE A 417 14.13 -9.46 13.56
N ILE A 418 15.36 -9.16 13.99
CA ILE A 418 16.55 -10.01 13.75
C ILE A 418 16.47 -11.35 14.48
N ASN A 419 15.95 -11.33 15.71
CA ASN A 419 15.92 -12.50 16.60
C ASN A 419 14.67 -13.38 16.40
N ASP A 420 13.76 -12.99 15.50
CA ASP A 420 12.58 -13.77 15.18
C ASP A 420 12.91 -14.79 14.07
N ASP A 421 13.14 -16.03 14.48
CA ASP A 421 13.54 -17.15 13.62
C ASP A 421 12.48 -17.57 12.60
N LYS A 422 11.21 -17.18 12.82
CA LYS A 422 10.09 -17.39 11.91
C LYS A 422 9.91 -16.24 10.92
N GLN A 423 10.77 -15.22 10.96
CA GLN A 423 10.66 -14.07 10.09
C GLN A 423 11.17 -14.38 8.67
N ASN A 424 10.58 -13.68 7.69
CA ASN A 424 11.08 -13.68 6.33
C ASN A 424 12.56 -13.22 6.32
N PRO A 425 13.48 -14.00 5.72
CA PRO A 425 14.91 -13.68 5.65
C PRO A 425 15.22 -12.28 5.14
N SER A 426 14.43 -11.74 4.19
CA SER A 426 14.61 -10.39 3.66
C SER A 426 14.43 -9.32 4.74
N PHE A 427 13.45 -9.47 5.63
CA PHE A 427 13.26 -8.54 6.76
C PHE A 427 14.39 -8.62 7.78
N ILE A 428 14.88 -9.84 8.07
CA ILE A 428 16.04 -10.04 8.95
C ILE A 428 17.27 -9.35 8.34
N ALA A 429 17.50 -9.54 7.05
CA ALA A 429 18.60 -8.93 6.32
C ALA A 429 18.50 -7.40 6.33
N GLN A 430 17.32 -6.85 6.06
CA GLN A 430 17.07 -5.41 6.09
C GLN A 430 17.31 -4.82 7.49
N ALA A 431 16.83 -5.48 8.54
CA ALA A 431 17.04 -5.03 9.92
C ALA A 431 18.52 -5.08 10.31
N ARG A 432 19.25 -6.17 9.97
CA ARG A 432 20.71 -6.26 10.18
C ARG A 432 21.46 -5.17 9.43
N TRP A 433 21.08 -4.91 8.18
CA TRP A 433 21.66 -3.88 7.35
C TRP A 433 21.48 -2.48 7.97
N ILE A 434 20.26 -2.14 8.38
CA ILE A 434 19.96 -0.84 9.01
C ILE A 434 20.71 -0.69 10.34
N LEU A 435 20.70 -1.73 11.19
CA LEU A 435 21.40 -1.72 12.47
C LEU A 435 22.91 -1.55 12.29
N GLY A 436 23.51 -2.31 11.36
CA GLY A 436 24.94 -2.24 11.05
C GLY A 436 25.35 -0.86 10.54
N ARG A 437 24.57 -0.28 9.62
CA ARG A 437 24.77 1.09 9.14
C ARG A 437 24.79 2.09 10.30
N TYR A 438 23.79 2.04 11.18
CA TYR A 438 23.68 3.01 12.27
C TYR A 438 24.75 2.84 13.34
N TYR A 439 25.25 1.63 13.59
CA TYR A 439 26.43 1.40 14.42
C TYR A 439 27.68 2.03 13.82
N ILE A 440 27.96 1.79 12.54
CA ILE A 440 29.15 2.34 11.88
C ILE A 440 29.10 3.87 11.85
N GLN A 441 27.93 4.46 11.57
CA GLN A 441 27.73 5.90 11.61
C GLN A 441 27.82 6.49 13.02
N GLY A 442 27.74 5.67 14.07
CA GLY A 442 27.74 6.12 15.46
C GLY A 442 26.40 6.71 15.91
N LEU A 443 25.32 6.48 15.14
CA LEU A 443 23.96 6.94 15.44
C LEU A 443 23.30 6.04 16.49
N LEU A 444 23.65 4.76 16.50
CA LEU A 444 23.27 3.80 17.53
C LEU A 444 24.52 3.22 18.19
N LYS A 445 24.38 2.76 19.43
CA LYS A 445 25.43 2.03 20.16
C LYS A 445 24.89 0.70 20.62
N PRO A 446 25.62 -0.42 20.48
CA PRO A 446 25.24 -1.71 21.02
C PRO A 446 24.89 -1.60 22.51
N THR A 447 23.87 -2.35 22.94
CA THR A 447 23.40 -2.41 24.33
C THR A 447 24.42 -3.07 25.26
N GLU A 448 25.19 -4.02 24.74
CA GLU A 448 26.37 -4.57 25.39
C GLU A 448 27.59 -3.70 25.10
N SER A 449 28.49 -3.55 26.08
CA SER A 449 29.71 -2.75 25.98
C SER A 449 30.72 -3.40 25.00
N SER A 450 30.38 -3.47 23.72
CA SER A 450 31.34 -3.82 22.70
C SER A 450 32.24 -2.60 22.52
N ASP A 451 33.48 -2.70 22.96
CA ASP A 451 34.50 -1.66 22.76
C ASP A 451 34.74 -1.36 21.26
N ASN A 452 34.19 -2.18 20.34
CA ASN A 452 34.36 -2.04 18.91
C ASN A 452 33.03 -2.05 18.12
N VAL A 453 32.28 -0.94 18.23
CA VAL A 453 31.02 -0.70 17.50
C VAL A 453 31.18 -0.86 15.98
N LEU A 454 32.34 -0.48 15.44
CA LEU A 454 32.67 -0.63 14.02
C LEU A 454 32.69 -2.10 13.60
N MET A 455 33.37 -2.96 14.36
CA MET A 455 33.39 -4.41 14.10
C MET A 455 31.98 -5.00 14.16
N THR A 456 31.20 -4.65 15.18
CA THR A 456 29.82 -5.13 15.32
C THR A 456 28.97 -4.76 14.10
N GLY A 457 29.09 -3.53 13.59
CA GLY A 457 28.40 -3.10 12.38
C GLY A 457 28.87 -3.82 11.11
N VAL A 458 30.18 -4.03 10.96
CA VAL A 458 30.76 -4.77 9.82
C VAL A 458 30.32 -6.24 9.84
N GLU A 459 30.28 -6.89 11.00
CA GLU A 459 29.82 -8.26 11.11
C GLU A 459 28.33 -8.40 10.77
N LEU A 460 27.50 -7.38 11.05
CA LEU A 460 26.11 -7.36 10.57
C LEU A 460 26.02 -7.29 9.04
N PHE A 461 26.86 -6.48 8.38
CA PHE A 461 26.93 -6.47 6.91
C PHE A 461 27.37 -7.82 6.36
N LYS A 462 28.44 -8.43 6.90
CA LYS A 462 28.89 -9.76 6.47
C LYS A 462 27.77 -10.80 6.59
N LYS A 463 27.05 -10.82 7.72
CA LYS A 463 25.88 -11.70 7.91
C LYS A 463 24.85 -11.51 6.80
N VAL A 464 24.52 -10.28 6.40
CA VAL A 464 23.59 -10.02 5.29
C VAL A 464 24.14 -10.55 3.96
N LEU A 465 25.40 -10.28 3.65
CA LEU A 465 26.02 -10.65 2.37
C LEU A 465 26.27 -12.16 2.22
N GLN A 466 26.36 -12.88 3.34
CA GLN A 466 26.62 -14.32 3.38
C GLN A 466 25.36 -15.15 3.66
N ASP A 467 24.23 -14.54 4.04
CA ASP A 467 23.00 -15.28 4.36
C ASP A 467 22.43 -15.97 3.13
N GLU A 468 22.59 -17.29 3.04
CA GLU A 468 22.09 -18.09 1.92
C GLU A 468 20.56 -18.15 1.87
N LYS A 469 19.88 -17.77 2.96
CA LYS A 469 18.41 -17.66 2.98
C LYS A 469 17.91 -16.39 2.28
N VAL A 470 18.80 -15.43 2.02
CA VAL A 470 18.50 -14.20 1.27
C VAL A 470 18.81 -14.42 -0.20
N SER A 471 17.92 -13.97 -1.08
CA SER A 471 18.07 -14.16 -2.53
C SER A 471 19.40 -13.56 -3.02
N LEU A 472 19.99 -14.16 -4.05
CA LEU A 472 21.26 -13.67 -4.62
C LEU A 472 21.13 -12.24 -5.14
N GLU A 473 20.00 -11.90 -5.76
CA GLU A 473 19.71 -10.55 -6.24
C GLU A 473 19.69 -9.54 -5.09
N GLU A 474 18.96 -9.84 -4.01
CA GLU A 474 18.90 -8.96 -2.84
C GLU A 474 20.26 -8.81 -2.16
N ARG A 475 21.04 -9.90 -2.03
CA ARG A 475 22.43 -9.83 -1.55
C ARG A 475 23.31 -8.96 -2.45
N ASN A 476 23.16 -9.05 -3.77
CA ASN A 476 23.89 -8.20 -4.71
C ASN A 476 23.48 -6.73 -4.61
N ASN A 477 22.20 -6.44 -4.36
CA ASN A 477 21.73 -5.08 -4.08
C ASN A 477 22.37 -4.52 -2.80
N TYR A 478 22.48 -5.33 -1.73
CA TYR A 478 23.23 -4.92 -0.53
C TYR A 478 24.72 -4.71 -0.82
N ARG A 479 25.38 -5.56 -1.61
CA ARG A 479 26.78 -5.35 -2.02
C ARG A 479 26.94 -4.01 -2.75
N LEU A 480 26.10 -3.76 -3.76
CA LEU A 480 26.12 -2.52 -4.52
C LEU A 480 25.89 -1.30 -3.63
N ASN A 481 24.92 -1.39 -2.71
CA ASN A 481 24.68 -0.33 -1.73
C ASN A 481 25.90 -0.09 -0.83
N LEU A 482 26.60 -1.15 -0.39
CA LEU A 482 27.82 -1.00 0.41
C LEU A 482 28.92 -0.29 -0.39
N VAL A 483 29.17 -0.73 -1.63
CA VAL A 483 30.15 -0.11 -2.53
C VAL A 483 29.83 1.37 -2.71
N ASN A 484 28.57 1.71 -3.03
CA ASN A 484 28.14 3.08 -3.19
C ASN A 484 28.35 3.90 -1.91
N MET A 485 28.07 3.34 -0.73
CA MET A 485 28.29 4.03 0.54
C MET A 485 29.78 4.28 0.82
N LEU A 486 30.65 3.32 0.48
CA LEU A 486 32.10 3.45 0.64
C LEU A 486 32.68 4.47 -0.35
N GLN A 487 32.30 4.42 -1.62
CA GLN A 487 32.73 5.36 -2.66
C GLN A 487 32.28 6.80 -2.37
N ASN A 488 31.06 6.97 -1.86
CA ASN A 488 30.55 8.28 -1.45
C ASN A 488 31.01 8.70 -0.04
N ASN A 489 31.91 7.93 0.58
CA ASN A 489 32.48 8.19 1.90
C ASN A 489 31.43 8.47 3.00
N ILE A 490 30.30 7.75 2.96
CA ILE A 490 29.16 7.94 3.89
C ILE A 490 29.57 7.73 5.35
N PHE A 491 30.64 6.96 5.59
CA PHE A 491 31.13 6.64 6.94
C PHE A 491 32.30 7.52 7.39
N GLY A 492 32.86 8.35 6.51
CA GLY A 492 34.14 9.05 6.73
C GLY A 492 35.36 8.16 6.41
N GLU A 493 36.47 8.80 6.03
CA GLU A 493 37.61 8.16 5.35
C GLU A 493 38.25 7.05 6.19
N GLU A 494 38.48 7.31 7.48
CA GLU A 494 39.06 6.35 8.43
C GLU A 494 38.20 5.09 8.60
N LYS A 495 36.88 5.26 8.71
CA LYS A 495 35.95 4.14 8.85
C LYS A 495 35.81 3.38 7.54
N THR A 496 35.76 4.08 6.41
CA THR A 496 35.75 3.47 5.06
C THR A 496 36.97 2.56 4.87
N GLN A 497 38.17 3.07 5.17
CA GLN A 497 39.40 2.27 5.05
C GLN A 497 39.40 1.07 6.00
N SER A 498 38.89 1.25 7.21
CA SER A 498 38.74 0.17 8.19
C SER A 498 37.76 -0.90 7.72
N ILE A 499 36.62 -0.52 7.14
CA ILE A 499 35.65 -1.48 6.55
C ILE A 499 36.29 -2.26 5.40
N LEU A 500 36.99 -1.57 4.49
CA LEU A 500 37.69 -2.23 3.37
C LEU A 500 38.77 -3.21 3.86
N ASN A 501 39.42 -2.93 4.99
CA ASN A 501 40.39 -3.84 5.58
C ASN A 501 39.71 -5.06 6.24
N LEU A 502 38.51 -4.89 6.79
CA LEU A 502 37.74 -5.95 7.44
C LEU A 502 36.88 -6.79 6.47
N MET A 503 36.69 -6.30 5.25
CA MET A 503 35.95 -6.92 4.14
C MET A 503 36.77 -6.79 2.84
N PRO A 504 37.92 -7.50 2.73
CA PRO A 504 38.82 -7.39 1.59
C PRO A 504 38.15 -7.70 0.24
N GLU A 505 37.10 -8.52 0.22
CA GLU A 505 36.28 -8.80 -0.96
C GLU A 505 35.59 -7.55 -1.56
N MET A 506 35.46 -6.48 -0.78
CA MET A 506 34.87 -5.21 -1.25
C MET A 506 35.92 -4.29 -1.92
N LYS A 507 37.23 -4.53 -1.73
CA LYS A 507 38.29 -3.70 -2.33
C LYS A 507 38.27 -3.77 -3.85
N ASP A 508 38.19 -4.98 -4.39
CA ASP A 508 38.22 -5.23 -5.85
C ASP A 508 36.96 -4.71 -6.58
N GLN A 509 35.89 -4.42 -5.85
CA GLN A 509 34.62 -3.91 -6.40
C GLN A 509 34.44 -2.40 -6.23
N SER A 510 35.33 -1.75 -5.45
CA SER A 510 35.24 -0.32 -5.12
C SER A 510 36.15 0.58 -5.95
N GLN A 511 37.15 -0.01 -6.62
CA GLN A 511 38.00 0.60 -7.66
C GLN A 511 37.28 0.57 -9.00
#